data_AF-A0A557R0K4-F1
#
_entry.id   AF-A0A557R0K4-F1
#
_cell.length_a   1.000
_cell.length_b   1.000
_cell.length_c   1.000
_cell.angle_alpha   90.00
_cell.angle_beta   90.00
_cell.angle_gamma   90.00
#
_symmetry.space_group_name_H-M   'P 1'
#
loop_
_entity.id
_entity.type
_entity.pdbx_description
1 polymer ?
#
loop_
_entity_poly.entity_id
_entity_poly.type
_entity_poly.pdbx_seq_one_letter_code
_entity_poly.pdbx_strand_id
1 'polypeptide(L)'
;MQPQNTAAASKQSLIVRGLTLIALVLMIGAYFSPTWWVALTAPNYPEDAFPDGIRIHFSFTGVENGCSTAPKTSRLMTETFQEDLGSQKERYNPILEAQKKQKTDVNKNAEALDCVHEMNTINHYVGMHPIGIGAPVERQVSRYIFGFFGVMLLGFAMAKRKARLTVMAIGFAAVAAWMVGELFVMGKLQSYAEYYMGEAGAFFNEPERIAEWGSMLKSVTTGVAVGLMAAMAVVWVGVWKIRGFSLLLAFVPALLPIFFVIDYAGWLWFFGHNLHPWGAFTVKPFMPTVFGVGKVAQFSTYSYPYWGYLLVVLMSLCLLLATLLRRKQMREGTAE
;
A
#
# COMPACT_ATOMS: atom_id res chain seq x y z
N MET A 1 -37.10 -10.69 35.30
CA MET A 1 -36.16 -9.98 34.40
C MET A 1 -36.94 -8.94 33.62
N GLN A 2 -36.63 -7.66 33.81
CA GLN A 2 -37.44 -6.54 33.29
C GLN A 2 -37.26 -6.32 31.77
N PRO A 3 -38.33 -6.00 31.02
CA PRO A 3 -38.30 -5.78 29.57
C PRO A 3 -37.52 -4.52 29.12
N GLN A 4 -37.14 -3.61 30.04
CA GLN A 4 -36.35 -2.42 29.68
C GLN A 4 -34.89 -2.74 29.33
N ASN A 5 -34.31 -3.80 29.92
CA ASN A 5 -32.90 -4.18 29.67
C ASN A 5 -32.67 -4.82 28.29
N THR A 6 -33.70 -5.42 27.69
CA THR A 6 -33.57 -6.11 26.39
C THR A 6 -33.59 -5.13 25.21
N ALA A 7 -34.39 -4.07 25.28
CA ALA A 7 -34.47 -3.05 24.22
C ALA A 7 -33.19 -2.20 24.13
N ALA A 8 -32.61 -1.80 25.27
CA ALA A 8 -31.35 -1.07 25.31
C ALA A 8 -30.16 -1.91 24.82
N ALA A 9 -30.10 -3.19 25.20
CA ALA A 9 -29.11 -4.15 24.72
C ALA A 9 -29.19 -4.39 23.20
N SER A 10 -30.40 -4.41 22.64
CA SER A 10 -30.64 -4.52 21.19
C SER A 10 -30.13 -3.28 20.44
N LYS A 11 -30.44 -2.06 20.92
CA LYS A 11 -29.96 -0.80 20.32
C LYS A 11 -28.43 -0.71 20.33
N GLN A 12 -27.77 -1.04 21.43
CA GLN A 12 -26.30 -1.04 21.48
C GLN A 12 -25.69 -2.06 20.52
N SER A 13 -26.29 -3.24 20.39
CA SER A 13 -25.82 -4.26 19.43
C SER A 13 -25.95 -3.80 17.97
N LEU A 14 -27.00 -3.03 17.65
CA LEU A 14 -27.15 -2.38 16.36
C LEU A 14 -26.07 -1.31 16.13
N ILE A 15 -25.74 -0.51 17.15
CA ILE A 15 -24.66 0.49 17.06
C ILE A 15 -23.31 -0.17 16.80
N VAL A 16 -22.96 -1.22 17.57
CA VAL A 16 -21.71 -1.96 17.38
C VAL A 16 -21.63 -2.52 15.95
N ARG A 17 -22.73 -3.12 15.48
CA ARG A 17 -22.80 -3.64 14.11
C ARG A 17 -22.65 -2.52 13.07
N GLY A 18 -23.33 -1.39 13.25
CA GLY A 18 -23.24 -0.24 12.36
C GLY A 18 -21.81 0.31 12.26
N LEU A 19 -21.17 0.55 13.40
CA LEU A 19 -19.77 1.01 13.46
C LEU A 19 -18.81 0.03 12.77
N THR A 20 -19.02 -1.28 12.98
CA THR A 20 -18.18 -2.32 12.37
C THR A 20 -18.35 -2.38 10.85
N LEU A 21 -19.59 -2.21 10.34
CA LEU A 21 -19.86 -2.20 8.91
C LEU A 21 -19.35 -0.93 8.23
N ILE A 22 -19.46 0.23 8.90
CA ILE A 22 -18.84 1.48 8.43
C ILE A 22 -17.33 1.31 8.35
N ALA A 23 -16.70 0.75 9.40
CA ALA A 23 -15.27 0.47 9.39
C ALA A 23 -14.87 -0.48 8.26
N LEU A 24 -15.67 -1.52 7.97
CA LEU A 24 -15.42 -2.42 6.85
C LEU A 24 -15.43 -1.68 5.50
N VAL A 25 -16.39 -0.78 5.27
CA VAL A 25 -16.44 0.05 4.06
C VAL A 25 -15.24 0.99 3.97
N LEU A 26 -14.88 1.65 5.07
CA LEU A 26 -13.71 2.52 5.14
C LEU A 26 -12.41 1.75 4.84
N MET A 27 -12.28 0.53 5.36
CA MET A 27 -11.13 -0.34 5.12
C MET A 27 -11.00 -0.72 3.64
N ILE A 28 -12.12 -1.08 2.99
CA ILE A 28 -12.15 -1.40 1.55
C ILE A 28 -11.76 -0.15 0.75
N GLY A 29 -12.34 1.02 1.05
CA GLY A 29 -12.00 2.27 0.39
C GLY A 29 -10.52 2.64 0.57
N ALA A 30 -9.97 2.43 1.76
CA ALA A 30 -8.57 2.69 2.05
C ALA A 30 -7.61 1.79 1.25
N TYR A 31 -7.98 0.52 1.03
CA TYR A 31 -7.15 -0.42 0.28
C TYR A 31 -6.85 0.03 -1.15
N PHE A 32 -7.82 0.71 -1.78
CA PHE A 32 -7.73 1.22 -3.15
C PHE A 32 -7.41 2.71 -3.24
N SER A 33 -7.10 3.35 -2.12
CA SER A 33 -6.77 4.78 -2.07
C SER A 33 -5.28 4.96 -1.73
N PRO A 34 -4.59 5.94 -2.31
CA PRO A 34 -3.24 6.26 -1.89
C PRO A 34 -3.21 6.66 -0.41
N THR A 35 -2.34 6.02 0.36
CA THR A 35 -2.24 6.16 1.81
C THR A 35 -1.30 7.30 2.19
N TRP A 36 -0.18 7.43 1.50
CA TRP A 36 0.86 8.42 1.83
C TRP A 36 1.45 9.00 0.55
N TRP A 37 1.84 10.26 0.55
CA TRP A 37 2.51 10.85 -0.61
C TRP A 37 3.90 11.35 -0.21
N VAL A 38 4.83 11.22 -1.15
CA VAL A 38 6.18 11.77 -1.04
C VAL A 38 6.48 12.57 -2.29
N ALA A 39 7.07 13.75 -2.12
CA ALA A 39 7.56 14.55 -3.23
C ALA A 39 9.00 15.00 -3.01
N LEU A 40 9.80 14.94 -4.07
CA LEU A 40 11.13 15.54 -4.10
C LEU A 40 11.13 16.80 -4.96
N THR A 41 11.80 17.84 -4.48
CA THR A 41 12.03 19.07 -5.24
C THR A 41 13.53 19.36 -5.25
N ALA A 42 14.06 19.85 -6.37
CA ALA A 42 15.45 20.24 -6.50
C ALA A 42 15.61 21.30 -7.59
N PRO A 43 16.71 22.09 -7.58
CA PRO A 43 16.96 23.10 -8.61
C PRO A 43 16.95 22.56 -10.05
N ASN A 44 17.34 21.30 -10.24
CA ASN A 44 17.39 20.64 -11.55
C ASN A 44 16.02 20.13 -12.02
N TYR A 45 15.00 20.15 -11.16
CA TYR A 45 13.63 19.74 -11.44
C TYR A 45 12.71 20.95 -11.29
N PRO A 46 12.58 21.79 -12.33
CA PRO A 46 11.95 23.09 -12.20
C PRO A 46 10.42 22.99 -12.07
N GLU A 47 9.82 23.94 -11.38
CA GLU A 47 8.37 23.96 -11.08
C GLU A 47 7.49 24.09 -12.32
N ASP A 48 8.01 24.62 -13.43
CA ASP A 48 7.30 24.67 -14.71
C ASP A 48 7.09 23.28 -15.32
N ALA A 49 7.91 22.31 -14.95
CA ALA A 49 7.83 20.90 -15.33
C ALA A 49 7.19 20.04 -14.25
N PHE A 50 7.66 20.19 -13.01
CA PHE A 50 7.25 19.42 -11.84
C PHE A 50 6.64 20.36 -10.80
N PRO A 51 5.42 20.88 -11.01
CA PRO A 51 4.81 21.88 -10.11
C PRO A 51 4.59 21.34 -8.69
N ASP A 52 4.42 20.03 -8.57
CA ASP A 52 4.23 19.31 -7.32
C ASP A 52 5.51 18.61 -6.82
N GLY A 53 6.63 18.84 -7.49
CA GLY A 53 7.85 18.04 -7.40
C GLY A 53 7.69 16.66 -8.05
N ILE A 54 8.70 15.81 -7.88
CA ILE A 54 8.69 14.40 -8.26
C ILE A 54 7.84 13.66 -7.22
N ARG A 55 6.53 13.61 -7.48
CA ARG A 55 5.55 13.07 -6.54
C ARG A 55 5.26 11.59 -6.82
N ILE A 56 5.32 10.80 -5.76
CA ILE A 56 4.88 9.41 -5.75
C ILE A 56 3.86 9.18 -4.63
N HIS A 57 3.05 8.17 -4.82
CA HIS A 57 1.98 7.77 -3.92
C HIS A 57 2.22 6.34 -3.42
N PHE A 58 2.23 6.15 -2.10
CA PHE A 58 2.26 4.84 -1.46
C PHE A 58 0.83 4.40 -1.15
N SER A 59 0.45 3.23 -1.62
CA SER A 59 -0.82 2.54 -1.35
C SER A 59 -0.54 1.14 -0.79
N PHE A 60 -1.57 0.44 -0.30
CA PHE A 60 -1.43 -0.95 0.17
C PHE A 60 -1.10 -1.95 -0.96
N THR A 61 -1.30 -1.54 -2.21
CA THR A 61 -1.01 -2.31 -3.42
C THR A 61 0.38 -1.97 -3.98
N GLY A 62 0.88 -0.74 -3.74
CA GLY A 62 2.25 -0.40 -4.08
C GLY A 62 2.57 1.07 -4.19
N VAL A 63 3.44 1.39 -5.15
CA VAL A 63 3.86 2.75 -5.45
C VAL A 63 3.25 3.16 -6.77
N GLU A 64 2.60 4.32 -6.78
CA GLU A 64 1.88 4.87 -7.92
C GLU A 64 2.47 6.22 -8.31
N ASN A 65 2.34 6.56 -9.59
CA ASN A 65 2.75 7.86 -10.10
C ASN A 65 1.84 8.96 -9.53
N GLY A 66 2.44 9.97 -8.89
CA GLY A 66 1.74 11.12 -8.34
C GLY A 66 1.87 12.39 -9.20
N CYS A 67 2.59 12.32 -10.31
CA CYS A 67 2.79 13.45 -11.20
C CYS A 67 1.67 13.58 -12.24
N SER A 68 1.42 14.82 -12.63
CA SER A 68 0.51 15.18 -13.70
C SER A 68 1.27 15.42 -15.00
N THR A 69 0.54 15.58 -16.10
CA THR A 69 1.13 16.05 -17.36
C THR A 69 1.71 17.44 -17.16
N ALA A 70 2.95 17.64 -17.65
CA ALA A 70 3.58 18.95 -17.59
C ALA A 70 2.71 20.00 -18.31
N PRO A 71 2.59 21.22 -17.76
CA PRO A 71 1.87 22.30 -18.43
C PRO A 71 2.38 22.51 -19.86
N LYS A 72 1.49 22.82 -20.82
CA LYS A 72 1.90 23.09 -22.22
C LYS A 72 2.91 24.23 -22.37
N THR A 73 2.93 25.14 -21.40
CA THR A 73 3.87 26.27 -21.32
C THR A 73 5.22 25.88 -20.71
N SER A 74 5.38 24.66 -20.23
CA SER A 74 6.63 24.14 -19.67
C SER A 74 7.70 24.09 -20.75
N ARG A 75 8.94 24.40 -20.37
CA ARG A 75 10.09 24.19 -21.25
C ARG A 75 10.25 22.73 -21.65
N LEU A 76 9.97 21.78 -20.75
CA LEU A 76 10.00 20.35 -21.09
C LEU A 76 9.05 20.03 -22.24
N MET A 77 7.81 20.52 -22.19
CA MET A 77 6.84 20.32 -23.26
C MET A 77 7.23 21.06 -24.54
N THR A 78 7.98 22.15 -24.44
CA THR A 78 8.39 22.95 -25.60
C THR A 78 9.66 22.38 -26.28
N GLU A 79 10.51 21.69 -25.53
CA GLU A 79 11.85 21.25 -25.95
C GLU A 79 12.03 19.72 -26.02
N THR A 80 11.15 18.93 -25.39
CA THR A 80 11.32 17.48 -25.20
C THR A 80 10.19 16.72 -25.89
N PHE A 81 10.54 15.99 -26.96
CA PHE A 81 9.62 15.07 -27.64
C PHE A 81 9.61 13.74 -26.90
N GLN A 82 8.70 13.55 -25.93
CA GLN A 82 8.62 12.27 -25.20
C GLN A 82 8.22 11.10 -26.14
N GLU A 83 7.56 11.39 -27.27
CA GLU A 83 7.18 10.39 -28.29
C GLU A 83 8.38 9.87 -29.13
N ASP A 84 9.57 10.47 -29.03
CA ASP A 84 10.76 10.11 -29.82
C ASP A 84 11.57 8.92 -29.25
N LEU A 85 11.17 8.35 -28.11
CA LEU A 85 11.86 7.21 -27.47
C LEU A 85 11.29 5.83 -27.87
N GLY A 86 10.21 5.78 -28.65
CA GLY A 86 9.59 4.54 -29.14
C GLY A 86 10.04 4.16 -30.54
N SER A 87 10.32 2.87 -30.79
CA SER A 87 10.76 2.34 -32.09
C SER A 87 9.68 2.31 -33.19
N GLN A 88 8.50 2.90 -32.94
CA GLN A 88 7.28 2.69 -33.73
C GLN A 88 6.70 3.97 -34.37
N LYS A 89 7.33 5.15 -34.22
CA LYS A 89 6.90 6.39 -34.89
C LYS A 89 8.07 7.23 -35.40
N GLU A 90 7.83 7.99 -36.47
CA GLU A 90 8.81 8.89 -37.09
C GLU A 90 9.29 9.96 -36.09
N ARG A 91 10.61 10.03 -35.91
CA ARG A 91 11.29 11.00 -35.06
C ARG A 91 11.00 12.44 -35.52
N TYR A 92 10.69 13.34 -34.60
CA TYR A 92 10.39 14.74 -34.92
C TYR A 92 11.53 15.39 -35.74
N ASN A 93 11.18 15.96 -36.90
CA ASN A 93 12.12 16.69 -37.74
C ASN A 93 11.66 18.14 -37.94
N PRO A 94 12.37 19.13 -37.35
CA PRO A 94 11.95 20.53 -37.37
C PRO A 94 11.94 21.14 -38.78
N ILE A 95 12.75 20.64 -39.71
CA ILE A 95 12.79 21.12 -41.10
C ILE A 95 11.57 20.64 -41.88
N LEU A 96 11.15 19.38 -41.67
CA LEU A 96 9.98 18.80 -42.32
C LEU A 96 8.67 19.36 -41.75
N GLU A 97 8.60 19.59 -40.44
CA GLU A 97 7.43 20.19 -39.78
C GLU A 97 7.22 21.66 -40.17
N ALA A 98 8.30 22.43 -40.35
CA ALA A 98 8.21 23.81 -40.83
C ALA A 98 7.62 23.93 -42.24
N GLN A 99 7.67 22.85 -43.04
CA GLN A 99 7.12 22.80 -44.40
C GLN A 99 5.66 22.33 -44.46
N LYS A 100 5.11 21.80 -43.35
CA LYS A 100 3.70 21.37 -43.30
C LYS A 100 2.77 22.58 -43.18
N LYS A 101 1.75 22.66 -44.05
CA LYS A 101 0.69 23.69 -44.03
C LYS A 101 -0.14 23.68 -42.74
N GLN A 102 -0.17 22.56 -42.03
CA GLN A 102 -0.82 22.38 -40.75
C GLN A 102 0.25 21.96 -39.74
N LYS A 103 0.55 22.82 -38.76
CA LYS A 103 1.48 22.47 -37.68
C LYS A 103 0.86 21.34 -36.87
N THR A 104 1.56 20.21 -36.80
CA THR A 104 1.17 19.09 -35.95
C THR A 104 1.36 19.52 -34.49
N ASP A 105 0.34 19.43 -33.64
CA ASP A 105 0.54 19.54 -32.19
C ASP A 105 1.27 18.26 -31.74
N VAL A 106 2.59 18.37 -31.69
CA VAL A 106 3.52 17.28 -31.35
C VAL A 106 3.32 16.75 -29.93
N ASN A 107 2.62 17.51 -29.09
CA ASN A 107 2.31 17.15 -27.71
C ASN A 107 0.85 16.71 -27.52
N LYS A 108 0.11 16.48 -28.61
CA LYS A 108 -1.31 16.10 -28.55
C LYS A 108 -1.56 14.83 -27.72
N ASN A 109 -0.56 13.94 -27.61
CA ASN A 109 -0.61 12.70 -26.85
C ASN A 109 0.40 12.67 -25.68
N ALA A 110 0.87 13.81 -25.20
CA ALA A 110 1.87 13.83 -24.13
C ALA A 110 1.37 13.08 -22.89
N GLU A 111 2.08 12.00 -22.53
CA GLU A 111 1.78 11.17 -21.38
C GLU A 111 2.14 11.88 -20.08
N ALA A 112 1.53 11.46 -18.96
CA ALA A 112 1.88 12.00 -17.64
C ALA A 112 3.34 11.71 -17.34
N LEU A 113 4.03 12.67 -16.69
CA LEU A 113 5.42 12.49 -16.27
C LEU A 113 5.53 11.26 -15.38
N ASP A 114 6.46 10.35 -15.69
CA ASP A 114 6.69 9.15 -14.88
C ASP A 114 7.61 9.47 -13.69
N CYS A 115 7.02 9.96 -12.60
CA CYS A 115 7.77 10.30 -11.41
C CYS A 115 8.24 9.08 -10.61
N VAL A 116 7.71 7.88 -10.86
CA VAL A 116 8.27 6.66 -10.29
C VAL A 116 9.62 6.36 -10.95
N HIS A 117 9.70 6.49 -12.27
CA HIS A 117 10.97 6.38 -13.00
C HIS A 117 11.99 7.43 -12.54
N GLU A 118 11.61 8.71 -12.47
CA GLU A 118 12.51 9.77 -12.01
C GLU A 118 13.00 9.55 -10.57
N MET A 119 12.10 9.11 -9.67
CA MET A 119 12.48 8.74 -8.30
C MET A 119 13.49 7.60 -8.27
N ASN A 120 13.28 6.55 -9.07
CA ASN A 120 14.19 5.41 -9.14
C ASN A 120 15.55 5.79 -9.74
N THR A 121 15.55 6.67 -10.73
CA THR A 121 16.77 7.26 -11.28
C THR A 121 17.54 7.97 -10.18
N ILE A 122 16.92 8.89 -9.45
CA ILE A 122 17.57 9.58 -8.32
C ILE A 122 18.08 8.59 -7.27
N ASN A 123 17.27 7.61 -6.90
CA ASN A 123 17.66 6.58 -5.94
C ASN A 123 18.93 5.85 -6.39
N HIS A 124 18.99 5.42 -7.65
CA HIS A 124 20.17 4.78 -8.23
C HIS A 124 21.41 5.66 -8.14
N TYR A 125 21.31 6.97 -8.44
CA TYR A 125 22.44 7.91 -8.33
C TYR A 125 23.01 8.04 -6.90
N VAL A 126 22.17 7.90 -5.87
CA VAL A 126 22.61 7.96 -4.46
C VAL A 126 22.84 6.57 -3.84
N GLY A 127 22.73 5.50 -4.65
CA GLY A 127 22.89 4.12 -4.20
C GLY A 127 21.68 3.53 -3.48
N MET A 128 20.55 4.23 -3.41
CA MET A 128 19.31 3.63 -2.92
C MET A 128 18.74 2.64 -3.93
N HIS A 129 18.06 1.61 -3.41
CA HIS A 129 17.34 0.66 -4.24
C HIS A 129 16.10 1.28 -4.92
N PRO A 130 15.62 0.72 -6.06
CA PRO A 130 14.36 1.12 -6.68
C PRO A 130 13.20 1.01 -5.70
N ILE A 131 12.30 1.99 -5.72
CA ILE A 131 11.18 2.05 -4.78
C ILE A 131 10.21 0.87 -4.96
N GLY A 132 10.19 0.26 -6.15
CA GLY A 132 9.38 -0.89 -6.50
C GLY A 132 9.73 -2.16 -5.70
N ILE A 133 10.96 -2.28 -5.19
CA ILE A 133 11.41 -3.46 -4.43
C ILE A 133 11.13 -3.36 -2.92
N GLY A 134 10.53 -2.25 -2.46
CA GLY A 134 10.11 -2.08 -1.08
C GLY A 134 8.85 -2.89 -0.76
N ALA A 135 8.74 -3.36 0.49
CA ALA A 135 7.60 -4.12 1.00
C ALA A 135 7.20 -5.32 0.11
N PRO A 136 8.16 -6.17 -0.34
CA PRO A 136 7.92 -7.12 -1.42
C PRO A 136 7.01 -8.29 -1.00
N VAL A 137 6.95 -8.58 0.30
CA VAL A 137 6.04 -9.60 0.85
C VAL A 137 4.70 -8.96 1.16
N GLU A 138 4.71 -7.85 1.90
CA GLU A 138 3.54 -7.13 2.41
C GLU A 138 2.61 -6.71 1.26
N ARG A 139 3.16 -6.15 0.17
CA ARG A 139 2.36 -5.73 -1.00
C ARG A 139 1.65 -6.92 -1.67
N GLN A 140 2.29 -8.08 -1.72
CA GLN A 140 1.67 -9.28 -2.30
C GLN A 140 0.57 -9.84 -1.42
N VAL A 141 0.83 -9.96 -0.11
CA VAL A 141 -0.09 -10.61 0.82
C VAL A 141 -1.17 -9.66 1.35
N SER A 142 -1.03 -8.35 1.13
CA SER A 142 -1.94 -7.30 1.61
C SER A 142 -3.40 -7.64 1.33
N ARG A 143 -3.74 -8.06 0.11
CA ARG A 143 -5.11 -8.43 -0.27
C ARG A 143 -5.71 -9.51 0.62
N TYR A 144 -4.90 -10.49 1.03
CA TYR A 144 -5.35 -11.59 1.89
C TYR A 144 -5.41 -11.18 3.36
N ILE A 145 -4.51 -10.28 3.80
CA ILE A 145 -4.59 -9.66 5.14
C ILE A 145 -5.88 -8.83 5.26
N PHE A 146 -6.21 -8.03 4.24
CA PHE A 146 -7.46 -7.26 4.21
C PHE A 146 -8.68 -8.17 4.12
N GLY A 147 -8.62 -9.27 3.36
CA GLY A 147 -9.65 -10.30 3.35
C GLY A 147 -9.84 -10.95 4.74
N PHE A 148 -8.74 -11.30 5.39
CA PHE A 148 -8.72 -11.85 6.75
C PHE A 148 -9.36 -10.87 7.76
N PHE A 149 -8.94 -9.60 7.75
CA PHE A 149 -9.53 -8.55 8.57
C PHE A 149 -11.01 -8.34 8.24
N GLY A 150 -11.40 -8.39 6.97
CA GLY A 150 -12.79 -8.32 6.54
C GLY A 150 -13.65 -9.40 7.20
N VAL A 151 -13.17 -10.65 7.20
CA VAL A 151 -13.85 -11.78 7.86
C VAL A 151 -13.89 -11.59 9.39
N MET A 152 -12.81 -11.08 9.99
CA MET A 152 -12.80 -10.75 11.43
C MET A 152 -13.87 -9.71 11.78
N LEU A 153 -13.98 -8.63 10.99
CA LEU A 153 -14.99 -7.59 11.19
C LEU A 153 -16.41 -8.13 10.98
N LEU A 154 -16.63 -8.96 9.96
CA LEU A 154 -17.92 -9.65 9.75
C LEU A 154 -18.27 -10.55 10.94
N GLY A 155 -17.29 -11.27 11.50
CA GLY A 155 -17.47 -12.05 12.72
C GLY A 155 -17.82 -11.18 13.93
N PHE A 156 -17.13 -10.05 14.11
CA PHE A 156 -17.38 -9.12 15.22
C PHE A 156 -18.77 -8.45 15.15
N ALA A 157 -19.24 -8.19 13.94
CA ALA A 157 -20.58 -7.68 13.67
C ALA A 157 -21.69 -8.66 14.09
N MET A 158 -21.39 -9.97 14.18
CA MET A 158 -22.36 -10.98 14.61
C MET A 158 -22.54 -11.01 16.13
N ALA A 159 -23.78 -10.80 16.59
CA ALA A 159 -24.14 -10.88 18.01
C ALA A 159 -24.22 -12.32 18.52
N LYS A 160 -24.68 -13.27 17.69
CA LYS A 160 -24.86 -14.67 18.08
C LYS A 160 -23.59 -15.48 17.86
N ARG A 161 -23.12 -16.20 18.89
CA ARG A 161 -21.89 -17.01 18.83
C ARG A 161 -21.86 -18.04 17.69
N LYS A 162 -22.96 -18.78 17.48
CA LYS A 162 -23.04 -19.77 16.38
C LYS A 162 -22.85 -19.10 15.01
N ALA A 163 -23.59 -18.03 14.75
CA ALA A 163 -23.48 -17.28 13.49
C ALA A 163 -22.07 -16.71 13.30
N ARG A 164 -21.46 -16.16 14.35
CA ARG A 164 -20.07 -15.67 14.33
C ARG A 164 -19.09 -16.75 13.89
N LEU A 165 -19.11 -17.90 14.57
CA LEU A 165 -18.19 -19.00 14.27
C LEU A 165 -18.39 -19.57 12.87
N THR A 166 -19.63 -19.65 12.37
CA THR A 166 -19.94 -20.08 11.01
C THR A 166 -19.42 -19.08 9.97
N VAL A 167 -19.70 -17.79 10.14
CA VAL A 167 -19.23 -16.72 9.24
C VAL A 167 -17.69 -16.72 9.18
N MET A 168 -17.03 -16.82 10.34
CA MET A 168 -15.57 -16.86 10.40
C MET A 168 -15.00 -18.12 9.73
N ALA A 169 -15.59 -19.30 9.97
CA ALA A 169 -15.12 -20.55 9.36
C ALA A 169 -15.19 -20.48 7.82
N ILE A 170 -16.35 -20.09 7.29
CA ILE A 170 -16.56 -19.98 5.84
C ILE A 170 -15.66 -18.90 5.26
N GLY A 171 -15.58 -17.73 5.90
CA GLY A 171 -14.78 -16.61 5.42
C GLY A 171 -13.28 -16.92 5.43
N PHE A 172 -12.75 -17.50 6.50
CA PHE A 172 -11.33 -17.88 6.54
C PHE A 172 -10.99 -18.99 5.55
N ALA A 173 -11.88 -19.98 5.37
CA ALA A 173 -11.70 -20.99 4.34
C ALA A 173 -11.69 -20.36 2.93
N ALA A 174 -12.56 -19.39 2.66
CA ALA A 174 -12.60 -18.68 1.39
C ALA A 174 -11.32 -17.84 1.15
N VAL A 175 -10.84 -17.10 2.15
CA VAL A 175 -9.59 -16.32 2.04
C VAL A 175 -8.38 -17.24 1.86
N ALA A 176 -8.31 -18.35 2.60
CA ALA A 176 -7.23 -19.33 2.45
C ALA A 176 -7.25 -19.98 1.06
N ALA A 177 -8.42 -20.39 0.57
CA ALA A 177 -8.56 -20.96 -0.77
C ALA A 177 -8.20 -19.94 -1.86
N TRP A 178 -8.63 -18.68 -1.73
CA TRP A 178 -8.26 -17.60 -2.65
C TRP A 178 -6.75 -17.37 -2.65
N MET A 179 -6.13 -17.27 -1.48
CA MET A 179 -4.68 -17.08 -1.33
C MET A 179 -3.88 -18.22 -1.94
N VAL A 180 -4.23 -19.47 -1.64
CA VAL A 180 -3.54 -20.64 -2.19
C VAL A 180 -3.73 -20.71 -3.71
N GLY A 181 -4.95 -20.47 -4.18
CA GLY A 181 -5.29 -20.44 -5.60
C GLY A 181 -4.47 -19.40 -6.36
N GLU A 182 -4.39 -18.16 -5.87
CA GLU A 182 -3.65 -17.11 -6.57
C GLU A 182 -2.13 -17.28 -6.48
N LEU A 183 -1.58 -17.53 -5.29
CA LEU A 183 -0.13 -17.57 -5.11
C LEU A 183 0.50 -18.80 -5.78
N PHE A 184 -0.10 -19.97 -5.61
CA PHE A 184 0.51 -21.24 -6.00
C PHE A 184 -0.13 -21.85 -7.25
N VAL A 185 -1.47 -21.86 -7.36
CA VAL A 185 -2.14 -22.51 -8.50
C VAL A 185 -2.06 -21.65 -9.76
N MET A 186 -2.28 -20.34 -9.65
CA MET A 186 -2.15 -19.38 -10.76
C MET A 186 -0.72 -18.87 -10.97
N GLY A 187 0.24 -19.30 -10.13
CA GLY A 187 1.65 -18.93 -10.27
C GLY A 187 1.99 -17.47 -10.00
N LYS A 188 1.10 -16.67 -9.37
CA LYS A 188 1.38 -15.24 -9.12
C LYS A 188 2.63 -15.00 -8.28
N LEU A 189 2.95 -15.92 -7.37
CA LEU A 189 4.18 -15.81 -6.57
C LEU A 189 5.44 -15.88 -7.45
N GLN A 190 5.43 -16.75 -8.46
CA GLN A 190 6.54 -16.88 -9.40
C GLN A 190 6.62 -15.65 -10.31
N SER A 191 5.51 -15.20 -10.89
CA SER A 191 5.46 -13.99 -11.73
C SER A 191 5.89 -12.74 -10.97
N TYR A 192 5.52 -12.61 -9.70
CA TYR A 192 5.96 -11.47 -8.89
C TYR A 192 7.45 -11.56 -8.54
N ALA A 193 7.98 -12.76 -8.25
CA ALA A 193 9.41 -12.93 -8.03
C ALA A 193 10.21 -12.52 -9.28
N GLU A 194 9.74 -12.86 -10.47
CA GLU A 194 10.33 -12.43 -11.74
C GLU A 194 10.27 -10.91 -11.92
N TYR A 195 9.12 -10.29 -11.65
CA TYR A 195 8.98 -8.84 -11.63
C TYR A 195 9.95 -8.16 -10.65
N TYR A 196 10.01 -8.65 -9.40
CA TYR A 196 10.88 -8.13 -8.36
C TYR A 196 12.36 -8.22 -8.74
N MET A 197 12.78 -9.36 -9.32
CA MET A 197 14.14 -9.54 -9.83
C MET A 197 14.43 -8.63 -11.03
N GLY A 198 13.46 -8.44 -11.92
CA GLY A 198 13.56 -7.53 -13.06
C GLY A 198 13.75 -6.07 -12.65
N GLU A 199 12.96 -5.60 -11.68
CA GLU A 199 13.09 -4.25 -11.10
C GLU A 199 14.46 -4.02 -10.46
N ALA A 200 14.96 -5.00 -9.70
CA ALA A 200 16.29 -4.91 -9.12
C ALA A 200 17.38 -4.95 -10.23
N GLY A 201 17.23 -5.82 -11.22
CA GLY A 201 18.17 -6.01 -12.32
C GLY A 201 18.25 -4.83 -13.29
N ALA A 202 17.21 -4.01 -13.38
CA ALA A 202 17.22 -2.80 -14.19
C ALA A 202 18.25 -1.76 -13.72
N PHE A 203 18.60 -1.78 -12.42
CA PHE A 203 19.50 -0.81 -11.81
C PHE A 203 20.77 -1.44 -11.20
N PHE A 204 20.80 -2.77 -11.00
CA PHE A 204 21.93 -3.50 -10.42
C PHE A 204 22.34 -4.69 -11.28
N ASN A 205 23.60 -4.72 -11.70
CA ASN A 205 24.22 -5.85 -12.41
C ASN A 205 24.78 -6.91 -11.44
N GLU A 206 23.93 -7.48 -10.58
CA GLU A 206 24.30 -8.56 -9.62
C GLU A 206 23.36 -9.78 -9.76
N PRO A 207 23.41 -10.52 -10.88
CA PRO A 207 22.40 -11.52 -11.22
C PRO A 207 22.28 -12.66 -10.20
N GLU A 208 23.40 -13.13 -9.63
CA GLU A 208 23.40 -14.20 -8.62
C GLU A 208 22.71 -13.76 -7.32
N ARG A 209 23.02 -12.55 -6.84
CA ARG A 209 22.43 -11.99 -5.62
C ARG A 209 20.94 -11.69 -5.80
N ILE A 210 20.56 -11.17 -6.96
CA ILE A 210 19.16 -10.91 -7.31
C ILE A 210 18.37 -12.23 -7.36
N ALA A 211 18.96 -13.30 -7.91
CA ALA A 211 18.33 -14.62 -7.91
C ALA A 211 18.14 -15.18 -6.48
N GLU A 212 19.12 -14.97 -5.60
CA GLU A 212 19.01 -15.32 -4.19
C GLU A 212 17.85 -14.55 -3.52
N TRP A 213 17.73 -13.25 -3.77
CA TRP A 213 16.62 -12.44 -3.24
C TRP A 213 15.27 -12.92 -3.76
N GLY A 214 15.16 -13.28 -5.04
CA GLY A 214 13.95 -13.88 -5.60
C GLY A 214 13.59 -15.21 -4.93
N SER A 215 14.57 -16.05 -4.63
CA SER A 215 14.38 -17.30 -3.88
C SER A 215 13.91 -17.04 -2.44
N MET A 216 14.56 -16.09 -1.76
CA MET A 216 14.20 -15.68 -0.41
C MET A 216 12.79 -15.11 -0.36
N LEU A 217 12.43 -14.24 -1.30
CA LEU A 217 11.08 -13.67 -1.43
C LEU A 217 10.02 -14.77 -1.55
N LYS A 218 10.25 -15.77 -2.40
CA LYS A 218 9.33 -16.92 -2.54
C LYS A 218 9.18 -17.71 -1.25
N SER A 219 10.30 -17.99 -0.58
CA SER A 219 10.32 -18.75 0.67
C SER A 219 9.63 -18.01 1.80
N VAL A 220 9.95 -16.73 1.99
CA VAL A 220 9.34 -15.87 3.01
C VAL A 220 7.86 -15.66 2.73
N THR A 221 7.45 -15.38 1.49
CA THR A 221 6.03 -15.21 1.14
C THR A 221 5.24 -16.50 1.39
N THR A 222 5.82 -17.65 1.09
CA THR A 222 5.23 -18.96 1.41
C THR A 222 5.07 -19.15 2.91
N GLY A 223 6.12 -18.85 3.69
CA GLY A 223 6.08 -18.89 5.15
C GLY A 223 5.01 -17.96 5.74
N VAL A 224 4.89 -16.73 5.21
CA VAL A 224 3.86 -15.77 5.61
C VAL A 224 2.46 -16.27 5.25
N ALA A 225 2.26 -16.87 4.08
CA ALA A 225 0.97 -17.45 3.69
C ALA A 225 0.56 -18.60 4.65
N VAL A 226 1.50 -19.49 5.00
CA VAL A 226 1.27 -20.55 5.99
C VAL A 226 0.96 -19.95 7.37
N GLY A 227 1.74 -18.94 7.79
CA GLY A 227 1.53 -18.21 9.03
C GLY A 227 0.16 -17.55 9.10
N LEU A 228 -0.33 -16.97 7.99
CA LEU A 228 -1.65 -16.36 7.91
C LEU A 228 -2.77 -17.39 8.04
N MET A 229 -2.65 -18.57 7.42
CA MET A 229 -3.61 -19.66 7.61
C MET A 229 -3.61 -20.18 9.06
N ALA A 230 -2.43 -20.32 9.67
CA ALA A 230 -2.31 -20.69 11.08
C ALA A 230 -2.96 -19.63 11.98
N ALA A 231 -2.75 -18.34 11.70
CA ALA A 231 -3.37 -17.23 12.43
C ALA A 231 -4.91 -17.27 12.32
N MET A 232 -5.45 -17.55 11.13
CA MET A 232 -6.90 -17.75 10.95
C MET A 232 -7.45 -18.87 11.84
N ALA A 233 -6.77 -20.02 11.88
CA ALA A 233 -7.16 -21.14 12.72
C ALA A 233 -7.08 -20.79 14.22
N VAL A 234 -6.00 -20.15 14.66
CA VAL A 234 -5.82 -19.68 16.04
C VAL A 234 -6.92 -18.69 16.42
N VAL A 235 -7.23 -17.73 15.55
CA VAL A 235 -8.29 -16.75 15.82
C VAL A 235 -9.66 -17.41 15.91
N TRP A 236 -9.96 -18.36 15.02
CA TRP A 236 -11.21 -19.10 15.06
C TRP A 236 -11.36 -19.94 16.33
N VAL A 237 -10.32 -20.70 16.71
CA VAL A 237 -10.29 -21.49 17.96
C VAL A 237 -10.34 -20.58 19.19
N GLY A 238 -9.65 -19.45 19.17
CA GLY A 238 -9.64 -18.46 20.24
C GLY A 238 -11.05 -17.92 20.51
N VAL A 239 -11.77 -17.49 19.46
CA VAL A 239 -13.17 -17.05 19.58
C VAL A 239 -14.10 -18.19 20.01
N TRP A 240 -13.80 -19.43 19.62
CA TRP A 240 -14.55 -20.59 20.08
C TRP A 240 -14.34 -20.88 21.56
N LYS A 241 -13.11 -20.79 22.08
CA LYS A 241 -12.79 -21.21 23.45
C LYS A 241 -12.92 -20.10 24.49
N ILE A 242 -12.62 -18.86 24.13
CA ILE A 242 -12.46 -17.74 25.06
C ILE A 242 -13.40 -16.60 24.67
N ARG A 243 -14.38 -16.26 25.53
CA ARG A 243 -15.38 -15.21 25.26
C ARG A 243 -14.75 -13.86 24.91
N GLY A 244 -13.80 -13.39 25.72
CA GLY A 244 -13.13 -12.10 25.50
C GLY A 244 -12.27 -12.02 24.23
N PHE A 245 -11.92 -13.16 23.62
CA PHE A 245 -11.14 -13.20 22.39
C PHE A 245 -11.90 -12.60 21.21
N SER A 246 -13.23 -12.52 21.28
CA SER A 246 -14.05 -11.86 20.27
C SER A 246 -13.71 -10.37 20.10
N LEU A 247 -13.18 -9.70 21.13
CA LEU A 247 -12.73 -8.30 21.03
C LEU A 247 -11.52 -8.13 20.10
N LEU A 248 -10.68 -9.15 19.96
CA LEU A 248 -9.52 -9.10 19.06
C LEU A 248 -9.95 -8.96 17.59
N LEU A 249 -11.16 -9.42 17.25
CA LEU A 249 -11.69 -9.33 15.89
C LEU A 249 -11.82 -7.90 15.38
N ALA A 250 -12.08 -6.93 16.26
CA ALA A 250 -12.11 -5.51 15.92
C ALA A 250 -10.83 -4.79 16.37
N PHE A 251 -10.24 -5.19 17.50
CA PHE A 251 -9.05 -4.52 18.03
C PHE A 251 -7.83 -4.66 17.14
N VAL A 252 -7.55 -5.85 16.58
CA VAL A 252 -6.37 -6.05 15.73
C VAL A 252 -6.46 -5.23 14.44
N PRO A 253 -7.57 -5.24 13.66
CA PRO A 253 -7.70 -4.35 12.50
C PRO A 253 -7.66 -2.86 12.87
N ALA A 254 -8.09 -2.47 14.08
CA ALA A 254 -7.99 -1.09 14.53
C ALA A 254 -6.54 -0.58 14.66
N LEU A 255 -5.56 -1.48 14.77
CA LEU A 255 -4.13 -1.12 14.84
C LEU A 255 -3.49 -0.92 13.47
N LEU A 256 -4.21 -1.15 12.36
CA LEU A 256 -3.70 -0.99 10.99
C LEU A 256 -2.99 0.37 10.72
N PRO A 257 -3.49 1.55 11.13
CA PRO A 257 -2.77 2.81 10.90
C PRO A 257 -1.41 2.87 11.60
N ILE A 258 -1.25 2.19 12.75
CA ILE A 258 0.02 2.12 13.48
C ILE A 258 0.97 1.17 12.76
N PHE A 259 0.49 -0.02 12.39
CA PHE A 259 1.29 -0.99 11.64
C PHE A 259 1.76 -0.42 10.30
N PHE A 260 0.91 0.33 9.60
CA PHE A 260 1.29 1.00 8.36
C PHE A 260 2.47 1.96 8.56
N VAL A 261 2.43 2.83 9.58
CA VAL A 261 3.52 3.79 9.82
C VAL A 261 4.81 3.09 10.25
N ILE A 262 4.71 2.03 11.05
CA ILE A 262 5.88 1.24 11.45
C ILE A 262 6.53 0.58 10.23
N ASP A 263 5.74 -0.09 9.40
CA ASP A 263 6.23 -0.77 8.20
C ASP A 263 6.82 0.24 7.19
N TYR A 264 6.08 1.31 6.91
CA TYR A 264 6.54 2.41 6.06
C TYR A 264 7.88 3.00 6.55
N ALA A 265 7.98 3.35 7.84
CA ALA A 265 9.22 3.87 8.42
C ALA A 265 10.35 2.83 8.38
N GLY A 266 10.06 1.55 8.66
CA GLY A 266 11.02 0.47 8.58
C GLY A 266 11.63 0.32 7.19
N TRP A 267 10.81 0.39 6.15
CA TRP A 267 11.29 0.37 4.77
C TRP A 267 12.10 1.60 4.41
N LEU A 268 11.66 2.80 4.79
CA LEU A 268 12.45 4.02 4.57
C LEU A 268 13.83 3.91 5.23
N TRP A 269 13.89 3.40 6.47
CA TRP A 269 15.14 3.15 7.17
C TRP A 269 16.01 2.17 6.39
N PHE A 270 15.45 1.05 5.93
CA PHE A 270 16.14 0.06 5.13
C PHE A 270 16.77 0.69 3.88
N PHE A 271 15.99 1.45 3.10
CA PHE A 271 16.48 2.10 1.88
C PHE A 271 17.61 3.09 2.16
N GLY A 272 17.54 3.85 3.26
CA GLY A 272 18.56 4.85 3.60
C GLY A 272 19.81 4.29 4.30
N HIS A 273 19.79 3.05 4.79
CA HIS A 273 20.91 2.40 5.48
C HIS A 273 21.55 1.24 4.71
N ASN A 274 20.88 0.73 3.67
CA ASN A 274 21.39 -0.33 2.79
C ASN A 274 21.72 0.26 1.42
N LEU A 275 22.59 1.26 1.40
CA LEU A 275 23.00 1.95 0.18
C LEU A 275 24.01 1.10 -0.60
N HIS A 276 23.80 0.98 -1.90
CA HIS A 276 24.68 0.30 -2.83
C HIS A 276 25.94 1.13 -3.10
N PRO A 277 27.14 0.51 -3.14
CA PRO A 277 28.39 1.20 -3.44
C PRO A 277 28.51 1.74 -4.87
N TRP A 278 27.54 1.47 -5.75
CA TRP A 278 27.55 1.88 -7.15
C TRP A 278 26.82 3.20 -7.42
N GLY A 279 26.27 3.84 -6.39
CA GLY A 279 25.72 5.19 -6.53
C GLY A 279 26.82 6.15 -7.01
N ALA A 280 26.51 6.95 -8.02
CA ALA A 280 27.40 7.99 -8.52
C ALA A 280 27.77 9.02 -7.44
N PHE A 281 26.89 9.23 -6.46
CA PHE A 281 27.12 10.07 -5.29
C PHE A 281 27.11 9.23 -4.02
N THR A 282 28.21 9.27 -3.27
CA THR A 282 28.28 8.66 -1.95
C THR A 282 27.61 9.56 -0.92
N VAL A 283 26.46 9.13 -0.41
CA VAL A 283 25.79 9.77 0.73
C VAL A 283 25.99 8.95 1.99
N LYS A 284 26.05 9.62 3.15
CA LYS A 284 26.06 8.92 4.44
C LYS A 284 24.71 8.23 4.67
N PRO A 285 24.67 7.09 5.38
CA PRO A 285 23.41 6.50 5.80
C PRO A 285 22.51 7.54 6.46
N PHE A 286 21.24 7.53 6.06
CA PHE A 286 20.27 8.52 6.51
C PHE A 286 18.89 7.89 6.62
N MET A 287 17.98 8.61 7.26
CA MET A 287 16.56 8.23 7.31
C MET A 287 15.80 9.12 6.33
N PRO A 288 15.22 8.59 5.25
CA PRO A 288 14.27 9.33 4.43
C PRO A 288 13.13 9.88 5.31
N THR A 289 12.62 11.05 4.96
CA THR A 289 11.63 11.75 5.77
C THR A 289 10.33 10.94 5.88
N VAL A 290 10.04 10.47 7.10
CA VAL A 290 8.79 9.74 7.38
C VAL A 290 7.60 10.69 7.38
N PHE A 291 7.75 11.87 7.98
CA PHE A 291 6.70 12.87 8.07
C PHE A 291 7.29 14.28 8.09
N GLY A 292 6.67 15.20 7.37
CA GLY A 292 7.06 16.61 7.31
C GLY A 292 7.99 16.93 6.15
N VAL A 293 8.83 17.96 6.34
CA VAL A 293 9.81 18.43 5.36
C VAL A 293 11.20 18.01 5.81
N GLY A 294 11.97 17.43 4.90
CA GLY A 294 13.38 17.11 5.11
C GLY A 294 14.25 17.58 3.95
N LYS A 295 15.52 17.26 4.07
CA LYS A 295 16.51 17.57 3.04
C LYS A 295 17.53 16.46 2.94
N VAL A 296 17.80 16.02 1.71
CA VAL A 296 18.82 15.02 1.38
C VAL A 296 19.63 15.59 0.22
N ALA A 297 20.90 15.92 0.49
CA ALA A 297 21.74 16.67 -0.44
C ALA A 297 21.04 17.96 -0.95
N GLN A 298 20.82 18.08 -2.26
CA GLN A 298 20.14 19.22 -2.88
C GLN A 298 18.62 19.03 -3.03
N PHE A 299 18.09 17.88 -2.60
CA PHE A 299 16.66 17.58 -2.66
C PHE A 299 15.97 17.98 -1.36
N SER A 300 14.87 18.71 -1.48
CA SER A 300 13.90 18.89 -0.40
C SER A 300 12.82 17.82 -0.52
N THR A 301 12.61 17.09 0.56
CA THR A 301 11.67 15.97 0.66
C THR A 301 10.42 16.42 1.41
N TYR A 302 9.24 16.13 0.87
CA TYR A 302 7.95 16.35 1.52
C TYR A 302 7.28 15.00 1.68
N SER A 303 6.78 14.69 2.88
CA SER A 303 6.18 13.40 3.18
C SER A 303 4.99 13.56 4.12
N TYR A 304 3.79 13.23 3.65
CA TYR A 304 2.56 13.43 4.42
C TYR A 304 1.50 12.35 4.18
N PRO A 305 0.63 12.11 5.17
CA PRO A 305 -0.53 11.25 4.99
C PRO A 305 -1.46 11.77 3.89
N TYR A 306 -2.16 10.85 3.24
CA TYR A 306 -3.16 11.15 2.21
C TYR A 306 -4.52 10.52 2.52
N TRP A 307 -5.43 10.52 1.55
CA TRP A 307 -6.82 10.08 1.74
C TRP A 307 -6.94 8.65 2.28
N GLY A 308 -6.14 7.70 1.79
CA GLY A 308 -6.12 6.32 2.28
C GLY A 308 -5.74 6.23 3.76
N TYR A 309 -4.81 7.07 4.23
CA TYR A 309 -4.43 7.11 5.65
C TYR A 309 -5.55 7.68 6.51
N LEU A 310 -6.22 8.74 6.04
CA LEU A 310 -7.38 9.28 6.74
C LEU A 310 -8.49 8.23 6.91
N LEU A 311 -8.75 7.44 5.86
CA LEU A 311 -9.76 6.36 5.90
C LEU A 311 -9.40 5.29 6.94
N VAL A 312 -8.14 4.85 7.04
CA VAL A 312 -7.74 3.86 8.08
C VAL A 312 -7.75 4.45 9.50
N VAL A 313 -7.50 5.75 9.66
CA VAL A 313 -7.65 6.43 10.96
C VAL A 313 -9.12 6.47 11.37
N LEU A 314 -10.03 6.87 10.48
CA LEU A 314 -11.47 6.87 10.76
C LEU A 314 -11.99 5.46 11.06
N MET A 315 -11.53 4.46 10.28
CA MET A 315 -11.80 3.04 10.55
C MET A 315 -11.35 2.65 11.96
N SER A 316 -10.13 2.98 12.36
CA SER A 316 -9.59 2.69 13.68
C SER A 316 -10.46 3.28 14.79
N LEU A 317 -10.87 4.55 14.66
CA LEU A 317 -11.76 5.21 15.62
C LEU A 317 -13.11 4.49 15.74
N CYS A 318 -13.73 4.11 14.62
CA CYS A 318 -14.96 3.34 14.61
C CYS A 318 -14.80 1.99 15.33
N LEU A 319 -13.71 1.26 15.06
CA LEU A 319 -13.44 -0.06 15.64
C LEU A 319 -13.09 0.00 17.13
N LEU A 320 -12.33 1.01 17.57
CA LEU A 320 -12.02 1.21 18.99
C LEU A 320 -13.30 1.50 19.77
N LEU A 321 -14.17 2.37 19.25
CA LEU A 321 -15.47 2.62 19.87
C LEU A 321 -16.34 1.36 19.90
N ALA A 322 -16.41 0.62 18.79
CA ALA A 322 -17.17 -0.64 18.71
C ALA A 322 -16.64 -1.70 19.70
N THR A 323 -15.32 -1.80 19.86
CA THR A 323 -14.65 -2.68 20.83
C THR A 323 -15.00 -2.30 22.26
N LEU A 324 -14.95 -1.01 22.61
CA LEU A 324 -15.30 -0.52 23.95
C LEU A 324 -16.77 -0.78 24.29
N LEU A 325 -17.68 -0.53 23.35
CA LEU A 325 -19.11 -0.81 23.51
C LEU A 325 -19.36 -2.30 23.69
N ARG A 326 -18.75 -3.18 22.87
CA ARG A 326 -18.89 -4.63 23.02
C ARG A 326 -18.32 -5.12 24.36
N ARG A 327 -17.18 -4.56 24.79
CA ARG A 327 -16.58 -4.88 26.11
C ARG A 327 -17.52 -4.53 27.26
N LYS A 328 -18.22 -3.39 27.18
CA LYS A 328 -19.25 -3.02 28.15
C LYS A 328 -20.40 -4.02 28.16
N GLN A 329 -20.94 -4.38 26.99
CA GLN A 329 -22.04 -5.35 26.89
C GLN A 329 -21.67 -6.73 27.48
N MET A 330 -20.45 -7.21 27.25
CA MET A 330 -19.99 -8.48 27.81
C MET A 330 -19.86 -8.44 29.34
N ARG A 331 -19.47 -7.30 29.92
CA ARG A 331 -19.43 -7.11 31.39
C ARG A 331 -20.82 -7.07 32.01
N GLU A 332 -21.79 -6.52 31.29
CA GLU A 332 -23.19 -6.40 31.72
C GLU A 332 -24.00 -7.68 31.45
N GLY A 333 -23.42 -8.69 30.78
CA GLY A 333 -24.11 -9.93 30.41
C GLY A 333 -25.19 -9.74 29.32
N THR A 334 -25.15 -8.63 28.58
CA THR A 334 -26.12 -8.27 27.55
C THR A 334 -25.69 -8.67 26.13
N ALA A 335 -24.47 -9.19 25.98
CA ALA A 335 -23.95 -9.75 24.74
C ALA A 335 -23.24 -11.10 24.97
N GLU A 336 -23.37 -11.97 23.96
CA GLU A 336 -22.82 -13.35 23.81
C GLU A 336 -23.58 -14.50 24.46
#